data_AF-A0A7H8PT23-F1
#
_entry.id   AF-A0A7H8PT23-F1
#
_cell.length_a   1.000
_cell.length_b   1.000
_cell.length_c   1.000
_cell.angle_alpha   90.00
_cell.angle_beta   90.00
_cell.angle_gamma   90.00
#
_symmetry.space_group_name_H-M   'P 1'
#
loop_
_entity.id
_entity.type
_entity.pdbx_description
1 polymer ?
#
loop_
_entity_poly.entity_id
_entity_poly.type
_entity_poly.pdbx_seq_one_letter_code
_entity_poly.pdbx_strand_id
1 'polypeptide(L)'
;MKNFKLIIALLLFANLTAQTKVSATDFEKSFIILNYKEVYKWQGFTRNNVLVFGVTPTEVLAQSKIDDFNKRNWNTNYRIVHSTIIKDTVKHIGYEDYFKVFNKRFPKGYYLLSVKEHIATEIYKKEGLFQAIDYYRKAKRIPYLASKTHLENLLYNLSQYRINFSFNKEGESN
;
A
#
# COMPACT_ATOMS: atom_id res chain seq x y z
N MET A 1 36.19 1.32 -71.23
CA MET A 1 35.97 2.73 -70.83
C MET A 1 35.24 2.78 -69.50
N LYS A 2 35.64 3.72 -68.64
CA LYS A 2 35.17 4.05 -67.28
C LYS A 2 36.00 3.49 -66.13
N ASN A 3 36.88 4.40 -65.70
CA ASN A 3 37.75 4.45 -64.53
C ASN A 3 36.96 4.38 -63.22
N PHE A 4 37.57 3.87 -62.15
CA PHE A 4 37.57 4.58 -60.87
C PHE A 4 38.88 4.33 -60.12
N LYS A 5 39.57 5.43 -59.81
CA LYS A 5 40.88 5.48 -59.18
C LYS A 5 40.74 5.48 -57.66
N LEU A 6 41.67 4.75 -57.05
CA LEU A 6 42.09 4.72 -55.65
C LEU A 6 42.61 6.10 -55.18
N ILE A 7 42.15 6.60 -54.02
CA ILE A 7 42.79 7.70 -53.26
C ILE A 7 42.67 7.33 -51.77
N ILE A 8 43.74 6.75 -51.20
CA ILE A 8 44.73 7.35 -50.28
C ILE A 8 44.15 7.72 -48.91
N ALA A 9 44.58 6.94 -47.92
CA ALA A 9 44.55 7.28 -46.51
C ALA A 9 45.59 8.35 -46.19
N LEU A 10 45.22 9.34 -45.39
CA LEU A 10 46.16 10.15 -44.61
C LEU A 10 45.61 10.32 -43.19
N LEU A 11 46.14 9.51 -42.28
CA LEU A 11 46.23 9.83 -40.85
C LEU A 11 47.48 10.71 -40.68
N LEU A 12 47.40 11.82 -39.94
CA LEU A 12 48.15 11.98 -38.68
C LEU A 12 47.96 13.38 -38.04
N PHE A 13 47.29 13.35 -36.88
CA PHE A 13 47.59 13.97 -35.58
C PHE A 13 47.68 15.50 -35.35
N ALA A 14 46.83 15.89 -34.38
CA ALA A 14 47.07 16.74 -33.21
C ALA A 14 47.03 18.28 -33.36
N ASN A 15 46.01 18.90 -32.76
CA ASN A 15 46.21 19.43 -31.40
C ASN A 15 44.90 19.80 -30.68
N LEU A 16 45.01 19.66 -29.36
CA LEU A 16 44.02 19.85 -28.31
C LEU A 16 43.28 21.20 -28.41
N THR A 17 41.95 21.15 -28.27
CA THR A 17 41.30 21.89 -27.19
C THR A 17 40.26 20.97 -26.54
N ALA A 18 40.69 20.38 -25.43
CA ALA A 18 39.79 19.78 -24.48
C ALA A 18 38.90 20.89 -23.91
N GLN A 19 37.63 20.86 -24.27
CA GLN A 19 36.54 21.28 -23.41
C GLN A 19 35.31 20.46 -23.80
N THR A 20 35.31 19.20 -23.38
CA THR A 20 34.04 18.55 -23.08
C THR A 20 33.40 19.39 -21.99
N LYS A 21 32.45 20.25 -22.38
CA LYS A 21 31.53 20.86 -21.43
C LYS A 21 30.83 19.71 -20.72
N VAL A 22 31.29 19.40 -19.50
CA VAL A 22 30.48 18.72 -18.50
C VAL A 22 29.36 19.71 -18.20
N SER A 23 28.27 19.65 -18.95
CA SER A 23 27.11 20.49 -18.73
C SER A 23 25.99 19.57 -18.25
N ALA A 24 25.82 19.59 -16.93
CA ALA A 24 24.69 19.13 -16.16
C ALA A 24 24.15 17.76 -16.58
N THR A 25 24.51 16.73 -15.82
CA THR A 25 23.55 15.68 -15.48
C THR A 25 22.21 16.35 -15.18
N ASP A 26 21.23 16.12 -16.05
CA ASP A 26 19.83 16.40 -15.78
C ASP A 26 19.45 15.61 -14.54
N PHE A 27 19.66 16.21 -13.37
CA PHE A 27 18.91 15.88 -12.18
C PHE A 27 17.49 16.34 -12.46
N GLU A 28 16.75 15.52 -13.22
CA GLU A 28 15.32 15.60 -13.31
C GLU A 28 14.81 15.39 -11.87
N LYS A 29 14.60 16.51 -11.17
CA LYS A 29 13.94 16.52 -9.87
C LYS A 29 12.54 15.98 -10.14
N SER A 30 12.35 14.68 -9.94
CA SER A 30 11.03 14.09 -9.91
C SER A 30 10.30 14.72 -8.73
N PHE A 31 9.46 15.72 -9.01
CA PHE A 31 8.58 16.28 -8.02
C PHE A 31 7.55 15.21 -7.66
N ILE A 32 7.64 14.67 -6.46
CA ILE A 32 6.59 13.81 -5.92
C ILE A 32 5.40 14.73 -5.61
N ILE A 33 4.37 14.67 -6.46
CA ILE A 33 3.13 15.37 -6.20
C ILE A 33 2.37 14.61 -5.11
N LEU A 34 2.07 15.34 -4.05
CA LEU A 34 1.40 14.84 -2.87
C LEU A 34 -0.01 15.39 -2.85
N ASN A 35 -0.98 14.52 -3.08
CA ASN A 35 -2.39 14.85 -3.03
C ASN A 35 -2.98 14.43 -1.69
N TYR A 36 -3.79 15.30 -1.11
CA TYR A 36 -4.56 15.02 0.09
C TYR A 36 -6.00 14.75 -0.31
N LYS A 37 -6.51 13.58 0.09
CA LYS A 37 -7.87 13.17 -0.21
C LYS A 37 -8.63 12.93 1.09
N GLU A 38 -9.76 13.61 1.24
CA GLU A 38 -10.73 13.29 2.28
C GLU A 38 -11.36 11.93 1.98
N VAL A 39 -11.42 11.07 2.99
CA VAL A 39 -11.94 9.71 2.90
C VAL A 39 -12.74 9.33 4.13
N TYR A 40 -13.63 8.34 3.97
CA TYR A 40 -14.30 7.65 5.07
C TYR A 40 -13.73 6.24 5.16
N LYS A 41 -12.91 6.02 6.21
CA LYS A 41 -12.37 4.72 6.57
C LYS A 41 -13.41 4.03 7.43
N TRP A 42 -13.72 2.78 7.10
CA TRP A 42 -14.63 1.99 7.92
C TRP A 42 -14.01 0.67 8.26
N GLN A 43 -14.35 0.14 9.42
CA GLN A 43 -13.90 -1.16 9.88
C GLN A 43 -14.97 -1.83 10.73
N GLY A 44 -14.91 -3.14 10.83
CA GLY A 44 -15.76 -3.91 11.71
C GLY A 44 -15.21 -5.30 11.98
N PHE A 45 -15.57 -5.83 13.15
CA PHE A 45 -15.22 -7.19 13.52
C PHE A 45 -16.40 -8.13 13.24
N THR A 46 -16.06 -9.23 12.60
CA THR A 46 -16.99 -10.34 12.38
C THR A 46 -17.10 -11.22 13.62
N ARG A 47 -18.12 -12.09 13.67
CA ARG A 47 -18.31 -13.05 14.78
C ARG A 47 -17.11 -13.99 15.00
N ASN A 48 -16.33 -14.29 13.96
CA ASN A 48 -15.10 -15.07 14.08
C ASN A 48 -13.83 -14.21 14.25
N ASN A 49 -13.98 -12.96 14.68
CA ASN A 49 -12.90 -12.00 14.96
C ASN A 49 -12.03 -11.63 13.75
N VAL A 50 -12.50 -11.90 12.52
CA VAL A 50 -11.86 -11.35 11.32
C VAL A 50 -12.21 -9.87 11.22
N LEU A 51 -11.17 -9.04 11.06
CA LEU A 51 -11.30 -7.61 10.85
C LEU A 51 -11.59 -7.35 9.37
N VAL A 52 -12.71 -6.69 9.10
CA VAL A 52 -13.07 -6.21 7.76
C VAL A 52 -12.86 -4.71 7.75
N PHE A 53 -12.23 -4.16 6.73
CA PHE A 53 -12.11 -2.71 6.59
C PHE A 53 -12.16 -2.28 5.13
N GLY A 54 -12.53 -1.02 4.91
CA GLY A 54 -12.55 -0.40 3.60
C GLY A 54 -12.38 1.10 3.67
N VAL A 55 -12.27 1.73 2.50
CA VAL A 55 -12.17 3.19 2.36
C VAL A 55 -13.10 3.65 1.26
N THR A 56 -13.87 4.70 1.51
CA THR A 56 -14.91 5.19 0.59
C THR A 56 -14.95 6.72 0.55
N PRO A 57 -15.53 7.33 -0.51
CA PRO A 57 -15.64 8.79 -0.62
C PRO A 57 -16.62 9.44 0.35
N THR A 58 -17.62 8.71 0.83
CA THR A 58 -18.69 9.25 1.69
C THR A 58 -19.08 8.25 2.76
N GLU A 59 -19.60 8.76 3.88
CA GLU A 59 -20.14 7.93 4.96
C GLU A 59 -21.28 7.02 4.49
N VAL A 60 -22.16 7.53 3.62
CA VAL A 60 -23.27 6.76 3.04
C VAL A 60 -22.75 5.55 2.25
N LEU A 61 -21.67 5.72 1.47
CA LEU A 61 -21.05 4.62 0.75
C LEU A 61 -20.36 3.63 1.69
N ALA A 62 -19.72 4.10 2.78
CA ALA A 62 -19.17 3.22 3.80
C ALA A 62 -20.26 2.34 4.42
N GLN A 63 -21.38 2.95 4.84
CA GLN A 63 -22.51 2.22 5.43
C GLN A 63 -23.09 1.21 4.44
N SER A 64 -23.32 1.63 3.18
CA SER A 64 -23.80 0.74 2.12
C SER A 64 -22.87 -0.48 1.92
N LYS A 65 -21.54 -0.31 2.00
CA LYS A 65 -20.60 -1.44 1.91
C LYS A 65 -20.69 -2.39 3.10
N ILE A 66 -20.90 -1.88 4.30
CA ILE A 66 -21.11 -2.70 5.51
C ILE A 66 -22.41 -3.49 5.39
N ASP A 67 -23.50 -2.84 4.97
CA ASP A 67 -24.81 -3.46 4.81
C ASP A 67 -24.78 -4.55 3.73
N ASP A 68 -24.18 -4.27 2.59
CA ASP A 68 -23.95 -5.23 1.52
C ASP A 68 -23.14 -6.45 2.00
N PHE A 69 -22.10 -6.21 2.79
CA PHE A 69 -21.29 -7.27 3.37
C PHE A 69 -22.10 -8.12 4.35
N ASN A 70 -22.87 -7.50 5.24
CA ASN A 70 -23.71 -8.17 6.22
C ASN A 70 -24.85 -8.95 5.56
N LYS A 71 -25.48 -8.41 4.52
CA LYS A 71 -26.53 -9.08 3.74
C LYS A 71 -26.01 -10.38 3.13
N ARG A 72 -24.82 -10.36 2.51
CA ARG A 72 -24.18 -11.56 1.95
C ARG A 72 -23.77 -12.59 3.02
N ASN A 73 -23.50 -12.15 4.24
CA ASN A 73 -22.99 -12.97 5.33
C ASN A 73 -24.01 -13.20 6.46
N TRP A 74 -25.30 -12.94 6.22
CA TRP A 74 -26.31 -12.89 7.28
C TRP A 74 -26.35 -14.15 8.17
N ASN A 75 -26.14 -15.31 7.55
CA ASN A 75 -26.16 -16.63 8.19
C ASN A 75 -24.76 -17.23 8.41
N THR A 76 -23.70 -16.41 8.39
CA THR A 76 -22.32 -16.90 8.56
C THR A 76 -21.65 -16.26 9.77
N ASN A 77 -20.54 -16.88 10.22
CA ASN A 77 -19.67 -16.29 11.25
C ASN A 77 -18.86 -15.09 10.74
N TYR A 78 -19.03 -14.72 9.47
CA TYR A 78 -18.43 -13.54 8.87
C TYR A 78 -19.35 -12.32 8.91
N ARG A 79 -20.53 -12.36 9.54
CA ARG A 79 -21.32 -11.14 9.74
C ARG A 79 -20.58 -10.16 10.68
N ILE A 80 -20.50 -8.88 10.29
CA ILE A 80 -19.97 -7.80 11.14
C ILE A 80 -20.97 -7.54 12.27
N VAL A 81 -20.48 -7.57 13.51
CA VAL A 81 -21.29 -7.34 14.72
C VAL A 81 -21.22 -5.88 15.15
N HIS A 82 -20.03 -5.29 15.06
CA HIS A 82 -19.76 -3.90 15.39
C HIS A 82 -18.90 -3.29 14.30
N SER A 83 -19.24 -2.06 13.90
CA SER A 83 -18.51 -1.29 12.92
C SER A 83 -18.31 0.16 13.36
N THR A 84 -17.24 0.76 12.85
CA THR A 84 -16.91 2.17 13.04
C THR A 84 -16.61 2.78 11.68
N ILE A 85 -17.07 4.01 11.48
CA ILE A 85 -16.73 4.83 10.30
C ILE A 85 -16.05 6.09 10.82
N ILE A 86 -14.88 6.40 10.25
CA ILE A 86 -14.03 7.53 10.65
C ILE A 86 -13.71 8.34 9.40
N LYS A 87 -13.98 9.64 9.49
CA LYS A 87 -13.55 10.62 8.49
C LYS A 87 -12.05 10.90 8.69
N ASP A 88 -11.28 10.84 7.61
CA ASP A 88 -9.82 11.04 7.65
C ASP A 88 -9.31 11.70 6.36
N THR A 89 -8.08 12.20 6.38
CA THR A 89 -7.38 12.73 5.21
C THR A 89 -6.17 11.85 4.88
N VAL A 90 -6.19 11.22 3.71
CA VAL A 90 -5.08 10.38 3.25
C VAL A 90 -4.20 11.15 2.26
N LYS A 91 -2.90 11.17 2.55
CA LYS A 91 -1.86 11.60 1.61
C LYS A 91 -1.57 10.45 0.64
N HIS A 92 -1.80 10.66 -0.65
CA HIS A 92 -1.46 9.71 -1.70
C HIS A 92 -0.52 10.32 -2.74
N ILE A 93 0.30 9.48 -3.36
CA ILE A 93 1.32 9.90 -4.32
C ILE A 93 0.72 9.82 -5.72
N GLY A 94 0.97 10.86 -6.52
CA GLY A 94 0.64 10.88 -7.94
C GLY A 94 -0.79 11.34 -8.24
N TYR A 95 -1.11 11.31 -9.54
CA TYR A 95 -2.35 11.86 -10.10
C TYR A 95 -3.52 10.86 -10.14
N GLU A 96 -3.27 9.59 -9.83
CA GLU A 96 -4.33 8.58 -9.87
C GLU A 96 -5.34 8.79 -8.74
N ASP A 97 -6.62 8.62 -9.05
CA ASP A 97 -7.67 8.67 -8.04
C ASP A 97 -7.45 7.60 -6.96
N TYR A 98 -7.37 8.04 -5.71
CA TYR A 98 -7.10 7.17 -4.57
C TYR A 98 -8.08 5.99 -4.46
N PHE A 99 -9.37 6.23 -4.71
CA PHE A 99 -10.39 5.17 -4.63
C PHE A 99 -10.26 4.19 -5.79
N LYS A 100 -9.89 4.65 -6.99
CA LYS A 100 -9.56 3.79 -8.13
C LYS A 100 -8.38 2.88 -7.80
N VAL A 101 -7.31 3.40 -7.21
CA VAL A 101 -6.14 2.61 -6.78
C VAL A 101 -6.54 1.59 -5.70
N PHE A 102 -7.31 2.01 -4.71
CA PHE A 102 -7.83 1.13 -3.66
C PHE A 102 -8.68 0.00 -4.25
N ASN A 103 -9.67 0.32 -5.09
CA ASN A 103 -10.58 -0.65 -5.68
C ASN A 103 -9.89 -1.57 -6.70
N LYS A 104 -8.83 -1.11 -7.39
CA LYS A 104 -8.01 -1.98 -8.23
C LYS A 104 -7.32 -3.08 -7.42
N ARG A 105 -6.87 -2.75 -6.20
CA ARG A 105 -6.22 -3.71 -5.29
C ARG A 105 -7.23 -4.55 -4.50
N PHE A 106 -8.36 -3.96 -4.15
CA PHE A 106 -9.45 -4.60 -3.41
C PHE A 106 -10.77 -4.43 -4.17
N PRO A 107 -11.04 -5.27 -5.18
CA PRO A 107 -12.21 -5.11 -6.07
C PRO A 107 -13.57 -5.12 -5.37
N LYS A 108 -13.65 -5.72 -4.18
CA LYS A 108 -14.87 -5.73 -3.37
C LYS A 108 -15.11 -4.42 -2.60
N GLY A 109 -14.14 -3.50 -2.61
CA GLY A 109 -14.17 -2.25 -1.84
C GLY A 109 -13.82 -2.43 -0.36
N TYR A 110 -13.28 -3.60 0.01
CA TYR A 110 -12.84 -3.93 1.37
C TYR A 110 -11.81 -5.05 1.36
N TYR A 111 -11.12 -5.20 2.49
CA TYR A 111 -10.17 -6.26 2.76
C TYR A 111 -10.47 -6.95 4.09
N LEU A 112 -10.06 -8.22 4.22
CA LEU A 112 -10.23 -9.03 5.41
C LEU A 112 -8.87 -9.36 5.99
N LEU A 113 -8.65 -8.99 7.24
CA LEU A 113 -7.49 -9.35 8.04
C LEU A 113 -7.87 -10.48 9.00
N SER A 114 -7.23 -11.63 8.88
CA SER A 114 -7.38 -12.67 9.89
C SER A 114 -6.87 -12.19 11.24
N VAL A 115 -7.37 -12.77 12.34
CA VAL A 115 -6.96 -12.44 13.72
C VAL A 115 -5.45 -12.38 13.86
N LYS A 116 -4.75 -13.38 13.31
CA LYS A 116 -3.29 -13.50 13.38
C LYS A 116 -2.59 -12.38 12.59
N GLU A 117 -3.13 -11.97 11.46
CA GLU A 117 -2.58 -10.86 10.68
C GLU A 117 -2.83 -9.52 11.37
N HIS A 118 -4.05 -9.32 11.89
CA HIS A 118 -4.38 -8.12 12.65
C HIS A 118 -3.45 -7.93 13.86
N ILE A 119 -3.25 -8.98 14.67
CA ILE A 119 -2.33 -8.91 15.81
C ILE A 119 -0.89 -8.67 15.33
N ALA A 120 -0.45 -9.29 14.24
CA ALA A 120 0.88 -9.03 13.68
C ALA A 120 1.04 -7.55 13.24
N THR A 121 -0.01 -6.93 12.68
CA THR A 121 0.02 -5.50 12.33
C THR A 121 0.09 -4.59 13.55
N GLU A 122 -0.53 -4.99 14.67
CA GLU A 122 -0.45 -4.26 15.94
C GLU A 122 0.93 -4.38 16.59
N ILE A 123 1.53 -5.58 16.57
CA ILE A 123 2.91 -5.80 17.04
C ILE A 123 3.89 -4.99 16.19
N TYR A 124 3.71 -4.97 14.86
CA TYR A 124 4.56 -4.17 13.97
C TYR A 124 4.60 -2.68 14.36
N LYS A 125 3.45 -2.11 14.72
CA LYS A 125 3.36 -0.70 15.13
C LYS A 125 4.03 -0.40 16.46
N LYS A 126 4.04 -1.36 17.39
CA LYS A 126 4.54 -1.17 18.76
C LYS A 126 6.01 -1.57 18.93
N GLU A 127 6.39 -2.67 18.29
CA GLU A 127 7.66 -3.37 18.55
C GLU A 127 8.53 -3.49 17.30
N GLY A 128 7.93 -3.40 16.10
CA GLY A 128 8.65 -3.45 14.83
C GLY A 128 8.46 -4.74 14.03
N LEU A 129 9.06 -4.76 12.83
CA LEU A 129 8.82 -5.80 11.81
C LEU A 129 9.31 -7.19 12.26
N PHE A 130 10.45 -7.25 12.95
CA PHE A 130 11.03 -8.53 13.37
C PHE A 130 10.10 -9.28 14.33
N GLN A 131 9.57 -8.58 15.34
CA GLN A 131 8.64 -9.12 16.33
C GLN A 131 7.31 -9.54 15.68
N ALA A 132 6.80 -8.74 14.74
CA ALA A 132 5.61 -9.09 13.98
C ALA A 132 5.78 -10.38 13.16
N ILE A 133 6.94 -10.55 12.49
CA ILE A 133 7.27 -11.76 11.74
C ILE A 133 7.38 -12.96 12.67
N ASP A 134 8.07 -12.84 13.80
CA ASP A 134 8.23 -13.96 14.73
C ASP A 134 6.88 -14.39 15.34
N TYR A 135 6.03 -13.44 15.73
CA TYR A 135 4.67 -13.72 16.17
C TYR A 135 3.87 -14.48 15.09
N TYR A 136 3.83 -13.95 13.87
CA TYR A 136 3.01 -14.52 12.79
C TYR A 136 3.49 -15.94 12.42
N ARG A 137 4.81 -16.13 12.36
CA ARG A 137 5.47 -17.41 12.15
C ARG A 137 5.01 -18.45 13.17
N LYS A 138 5.09 -18.11 14.47
CA LYS A 138 4.67 -18.99 15.58
C LYS A 138 3.16 -19.26 15.53
N ALA A 139 2.35 -18.23 15.31
CA ALA A 139 0.90 -18.33 15.28
C ALA A 139 0.38 -19.19 14.11
N LYS A 140 1.01 -19.10 12.93
CA LYS A 140 0.63 -19.88 11.73
C LYS A 140 1.36 -21.21 11.60
N ARG A 141 2.44 -21.43 12.37
CA ARG A 141 3.33 -22.61 12.29
C ARG A 141 3.90 -22.80 10.88
N ILE A 142 4.41 -21.72 10.30
CA ILE A 142 5.00 -21.72 8.94
C ILE A 142 6.48 -21.29 9.00
N PRO A 143 7.28 -21.53 7.94
CA PRO A 143 8.67 -21.09 7.89
C PRO A 143 8.84 -19.56 8.02
N TYR A 144 10.00 -19.13 8.53
CA TYR A 144 10.32 -17.71 8.70
C TYR A 144 10.26 -16.94 7.38
N LEU A 145 10.86 -17.46 6.31
CA LEU A 145 10.87 -16.78 5.01
C LEU A 145 9.45 -16.58 4.46
N ALA A 146 8.58 -17.59 4.58
CA ALA A 146 7.18 -17.47 4.18
C ALA A 146 6.43 -16.40 5.02
N SER A 147 6.70 -16.36 6.33
CA SER A 147 6.12 -15.35 7.24
C SER A 147 6.57 -13.93 6.89
N LYS A 148 7.88 -13.77 6.64
CA LYS A 148 8.50 -12.51 6.23
C LYS A 148 7.89 -11.99 4.95
N THR A 149 7.92 -12.79 3.88
CA THR A 149 7.37 -12.41 2.57
C THR A 149 5.89 -12.04 2.67
N HIS A 150 5.09 -12.82 3.42
CA HIS A 150 3.67 -12.53 3.61
C HIS A 150 3.44 -11.19 4.32
N LEU A 151 4.10 -10.96 5.45
CA LEU A 151 3.89 -9.73 6.22
C LEU A 151 4.46 -8.49 5.54
N GLU A 152 5.61 -8.59 4.87
CA GLU A 152 6.16 -7.46 4.10
C GLU A 152 5.18 -7.04 3.01
N ASN A 153 4.61 -8.01 2.27
CA ASN A 153 3.58 -7.74 1.27
C ASN A 153 2.30 -7.17 1.88
N LEU A 154 1.85 -7.73 3.01
CA LEU A 154 0.67 -7.23 3.73
C LEU A 154 0.88 -5.78 4.18
N LEU A 155 1.97 -5.49 4.87
CA LEU A 155 2.27 -4.16 5.40
C LEU A 155 2.50 -3.15 4.27
N TYR A 156 3.18 -3.55 3.19
CA TYR A 156 3.28 -2.73 1.99
C TYR A 156 1.89 -2.39 1.44
N ASN A 157 1.00 -3.38 1.35
CA ASN A 157 -0.36 -3.17 0.87
C ASN A 157 -1.19 -2.28 1.80
N LEU A 158 -1.05 -2.41 3.13
CA LEU A 158 -1.80 -1.63 4.11
C LEU A 158 -1.27 -0.20 4.29
N SER A 159 0.06 -0.01 4.22
CA SER A 159 0.72 1.29 4.43
C SER A 159 0.27 2.37 3.44
N GLN A 160 -0.01 1.98 2.19
CA GLN A 160 -0.55 2.85 1.15
C GLN A 160 -1.91 3.45 1.53
N TYR A 161 -2.65 2.81 2.44
CA TYR A 161 -3.97 3.24 2.87
C TYR A 161 -3.98 3.82 4.29
N ARG A 162 -2.80 3.91 4.94
CA ARG A 162 -2.58 4.49 6.28
C ARG A 162 -3.67 4.09 7.27
N ILE A 163 -4.03 2.81 7.32
CA ILE A 163 -5.08 2.36 8.22
C ILE A 163 -4.53 2.41 9.64
N ASN A 164 -4.92 3.45 10.37
CA ASN A 164 -4.53 3.60 11.75
C ASN A 164 -5.51 2.83 12.63
N PHE A 165 -5.19 1.57 12.93
CA PHE A 165 -5.86 0.70 13.89
C PHE A 165 -5.71 1.16 15.36
N SER A 166 -5.60 2.47 15.64
CA SER A 166 -5.65 2.96 17.01
C SER A 166 -7.06 2.75 17.54
N PHE A 167 -7.25 1.68 18.31
CA PHE A 167 -8.45 1.48 19.10
C PHE A 167 -8.57 2.61 20.12
N ASN A 168 -9.74 3.24 20.19
CA ASN A 168 -10.12 3.98 21.40
C ASN A 168 -10.00 3.00 22.57
N LYS A 169 -9.03 3.25 23.44
CA LYS A 169 -8.96 2.71 24.81
C LYS A 169 -9.93 3.45 25.75
N GLU A 170 -10.89 4.19 25.21
CA GLU A 170 -11.93 4.87 25.97
C GLU A 170 -13.13 3.93 26.06
N GLY A 171 -13.14 3.14 27.13
CA GLY A 171 -14.14 2.10 27.40
C GLY A 171 -13.79 1.24 28.61
N GLU A 172 -12.54 1.31 29.10
CA GLU A 172 -12.14 0.74 30.39
C GLU A 172 -11.42 1.82 31.21
N SER A 173 -12.21 2.77 31.71
CA SER A 173 -11.81 3.63 32.81
C SER A 173 -13.03 3.88 33.70
N ASN A 174 -13.07 3.11 34.79
CA ASN A 174 -13.91 3.18 36.00
C ASN A 174 -15.40 2.85 35.86
#